data_AF-A0A952D562-F1
#
_entry.id   AF-A0A952D562-F1
#
_cell.length_a   1.000
_cell.length_b   1.000
_cell.length_c   1.000
_cell.angle_alpha   90.00
_cell.angle_beta   90.00
_cell.angle_gamma   90.00
#
_symmetry.space_group_name_H-M   'P 1'
#
loop_
_entity.id
_entity.type
_entity.pdbx_description
1 polymer ?
#
loop_
_entity_poly.entity_id
_entity_poly.type
_entity_poly.pdbx_seq_one_letter_code
_entity_poly.pdbx_strand_id
1 'polypeptide(L)'
;GHEIYSGVGGQVDFVRGAARSVGGKAIIALPSTAKSGTISRIVATLRPGAGVVTSRADVHYVATEYGVAYLHGKTLRDRALSLIRIAHPDFRDRLLEEAKELGLVAQDQPSVDYPYPAHLSKTITAKNGASLLMRAILPTDEQMLKGHFYALSGSSKRHRFSRAVETMPASAFRDWVNVDYRSHMALVAVQTDADEGERIIGVARYFANQTTGLAEFAMAVRDDWQGQGVGRCLLDGLVAAAREAKLVGLVGYVDADNAPMLRLLQSLGLPHRSSVSDGQVVYRVDLGTVRADGASA
;
A
#
# COMPACT_ATOMS: atom_id res chain seq x y z
N GLY A 1 14.92 -11.80 29.77
CA GLY A 1 15.42 -11.76 31.15
C GLY A 1 15.39 -13.18 31.67
N HIS A 2 16.38 -13.55 32.49
CA HIS A 2 16.53 -14.92 32.96
C HIS A 2 15.49 -15.34 34.01
N GLU A 3 14.74 -14.39 34.56
CA GLU A 3 13.61 -14.65 35.45
C GLU A 3 12.32 -14.90 34.66
N ILE A 4 11.75 -16.09 34.84
CA ILE A 4 10.51 -16.51 34.21
C ILE A 4 9.37 -16.29 35.21
N TYR A 5 8.52 -15.29 34.93
CA TYR A 5 7.35 -14.98 35.76
C TYR A 5 6.11 -15.82 35.40
N SER A 6 6.07 -16.38 34.18
CA SER A 6 4.97 -17.21 33.68
C SER A 6 5.50 -18.21 32.66
N GLY A 7 4.97 -19.44 32.69
CA GLY A 7 5.25 -20.47 31.71
C GLY A 7 4.63 -20.19 30.34
N VAL A 8 4.82 -21.13 29.41
CA VAL A 8 4.37 -21.06 28.00
C VAL A 8 2.84 -20.94 27.87
N GLY A 9 2.10 -21.57 28.79
CA GLY A 9 0.62 -21.66 28.73
C GLY A 9 0.12 -22.35 27.46
N GLY A 10 -1.19 -22.23 27.20
CA GLY A 10 -1.82 -22.76 25.98
C GLY A 10 -1.69 -21.84 24.75
N GLN A 11 -0.84 -20.81 24.80
CA GLN A 11 -0.75 -19.80 23.73
C GLN A 11 -0.31 -20.42 22.40
N VAL A 12 0.66 -21.33 22.42
CA VAL A 12 1.15 -21.99 21.19
C VAL A 12 0.04 -22.86 20.59
N ASP A 13 -0.67 -23.62 21.42
CA ASP A 13 -1.77 -24.48 21.00
C ASP A 13 -2.94 -23.67 20.45
N PHE A 14 -3.27 -22.54 21.08
CA PHE A 14 -4.28 -21.61 20.59
C PHE A 14 -3.91 -21.06 19.21
N VAL A 15 -2.68 -20.57 19.04
CA VAL A 15 -2.23 -19.98 17.77
C VAL A 15 -2.29 -21.00 16.64
N ARG A 16 -1.77 -22.22 16.87
CA ARG A 16 -1.77 -23.29 15.88
C ARG A 16 -3.16 -23.85 15.60
N GLY A 17 -3.97 -24.01 16.65
CA GLY A 17 -5.35 -24.48 16.54
C GLY A 17 -6.21 -23.51 15.73
N ALA A 18 -6.13 -22.21 16.05
CA ALA A 18 -6.84 -21.17 15.30
C ALA A 18 -6.39 -21.10 13.84
N ALA A 19 -5.10 -21.22 13.55
CA ALA A 19 -4.58 -21.22 12.17
C ALA A 19 -5.07 -22.41 11.32
N ARG A 20 -5.39 -23.55 11.95
CA ARG A 20 -5.91 -24.76 11.27
C ARG A 20 -7.43 -24.82 11.19
N SER A 21 -8.13 -23.95 11.93
CA SER A 21 -9.58 -23.90 11.91
C SER A 21 -10.09 -23.18 10.67
N VAL A 22 -11.17 -23.67 10.08
CA VAL A 22 -11.85 -22.99 8.97
C VAL A 22 -12.27 -21.59 9.42
N GLY A 23 -11.79 -20.56 8.72
CA GLY A 23 -12.02 -19.15 9.06
C GLY A 23 -11.35 -18.65 10.34
N GLY A 24 -10.54 -19.48 11.01
CA GLY A 24 -9.88 -19.12 12.26
C GLY A 24 -8.77 -18.09 12.08
N LYS A 25 -8.64 -17.18 13.05
CA LYS A 25 -7.61 -16.12 13.03
C LYS A 25 -6.97 -15.99 14.41
N ALA A 26 -5.68 -16.34 14.49
CA ALA A 26 -4.87 -16.10 15.69
C ALA A 26 -4.37 -14.65 15.69
N ILE A 27 -4.85 -13.84 16.64
CA ILE A 27 -4.50 -12.42 16.77
C ILE A 27 -3.79 -12.19 18.10
N ILE A 28 -2.56 -11.68 18.04
CA ILE A 28 -1.80 -11.22 19.20
C ILE A 28 -2.06 -9.72 19.37
N ALA A 29 -2.91 -9.35 20.33
CA ALA A 29 -3.20 -7.95 20.63
C ALA A 29 -2.35 -7.47 21.81
N LEU A 30 -1.73 -6.29 21.67
CA LEU A 30 -0.94 -5.65 22.72
C LEU A 30 -1.01 -4.13 22.59
N PRO A 31 -0.95 -3.39 23.71
CA PRO A 31 -0.61 -1.96 23.65
C PRO A 31 0.74 -1.78 22.96
N SER A 32 0.91 -0.69 22.21
CA SER A 32 2.18 -0.41 21.53
C SER A 32 3.31 -0.05 22.50
N THR A 33 2.98 0.38 23.72
CA THR A 33 3.93 0.81 24.74
C THR A 33 3.73 0.11 26.10
N ALA A 34 4.72 0.28 26.98
CA ALA A 34 4.74 -0.15 28.37
C ALA A 34 5.27 1.00 29.25
N LYS A 35 5.15 0.87 30.58
CA LYS A 35 5.57 1.88 31.57
C LYS A 35 5.07 3.28 31.21
N SER A 36 3.76 3.42 31.05
CA SER A 36 3.09 4.70 30.76
C SER A 36 3.66 5.42 29.53
N GLY A 37 3.87 4.69 28.42
CA GLY A 37 4.35 5.26 27.16
C GLY A 37 5.87 5.29 26.98
N THR A 38 6.65 5.09 28.04
CA THR A 38 8.12 5.30 27.99
C THR A 38 8.90 4.18 27.31
N ILE A 39 8.30 3.00 27.09
CA ILE A 39 8.97 1.83 26.50
C ILE A 39 8.12 1.25 25.36
N SER A 40 8.71 1.03 24.19
CA SER A 40 8.07 0.28 23.11
C SER A 40 7.90 -1.21 23.46
N ARG A 41 6.75 -1.79 23.13
CA ARG A 41 6.51 -3.24 23.21
C ARG A 41 7.04 -4.00 22.00
N ILE A 42 7.16 -3.33 20.87
CA ILE A 42 7.83 -3.84 19.67
C ILE A 42 9.30 -3.45 19.77
N VAL A 43 10.20 -4.42 19.69
CA VAL A 43 11.65 -4.23 19.83
C VAL A 43 12.37 -4.98 18.71
N ALA A 44 13.49 -4.44 18.24
CA ALA A 44 14.30 -5.13 17.22
C ALA A 44 15.02 -6.35 17.81
N THR A 45 15.47 -6.25 19.07
CA THR A 45 16.21 -7.31 19.77
C THR A 45 15.60 -7.58 21.14
N LEU A 46 15.33 -8.86 21.43
CA LEU A 46 14.86 -9.28 22.74
C LEU A 46 15.97 -9.16 23.78
N ARG A 47 15.61 -8.83 25.02
CA ARG A 47 16.57 -8.80 26.14
C ARG A 47 17.24 -10.17 26.29
N PRO A 48 18.55 -10.23 26.60
CA PRO A 48 19.21 -11.49 26.92
C PRO A 48 18.42 -12.36 27.90
N GLY A 49 18.37 -13.66 27.59
CA GLY A 49 17.59 -14.65 28.33
C GLY A 49 16.07 -14.56 28.18
N ALA A 50 15.52 -13.66 27.36
CA ALA A 50 14.07 -13.64 27.12
C ALA A 50 13.63 -14.90 26.37
N GLY A 51 12.62 -15.59 26.90
CA GLY A 51 12.02 -16.75 26.24
C GLY A 51 11.15 -16.34 25.05
N VAL A 52 11.21 -17.13 23.97
CA VAL A 52 10.30 -17.02 22.83
C VAL A 52 9.31 -18.17 22.91
N VAL A 53 8.04 -17.84 23.15
CA VAL A 53 6.96 -18.83 23.27
C VAL A 53 6.34 -19.12 21.90
N THR A 54 5.88 -18.07 21.21
CA THR A 54 5.33 -18.19 19.86
C THR A 54 6.40 -17.83 18.85
N SER A 55 6.83 -18.82 18.06
CA SER A 55 7.88 -18.64 17.08
C SER A 55 7.42 -17.74 15.91
N ARG A 56 8.37 -17.15 15.18
CA ARG A 56 8.05 -16.32 14.00
C ARG A 56 7.22 -17.06 12.94
N ALA A 57 7.34 -18.39 12.86
CA ALA A 57 6.61 -19.22 11.90
C ALA A 57 5.11 -19.32 12.25
N ASP A 58 4.77 -19.28 13.53
CA ASP A 58 3.41 -19.44 14.03
C ASP A 58 2.65 -18.09 14.10
N VAL A 59 3.33 -16.94 14.14
CA VAL A 59 2.67 -15.64 14.28
C VAL A 59 2.01 -15.19 12.97
N HIS A 60 0.68 -15.07 13.00
CA HIS A 60 -0.13 -14.58 11.87
C HIS A 60 -0.43 -13.09 12.00
N TYR A 61 -1.20 -12.68 13.01
CA TYR A 61 -1.61 -11.28 13.18
C TYR A 61 -1.06 -10.70 14.49
N VAL A 62 -0.57 -9.46 14.43
CA VAL A 62 -0.22 -8.63 15.57
C VAL A 62 -1.02 -7.33 15.48
N ALA A 63 -1.67 -6.91 16.56
CA ALA A 63 -2.52 -5.73 16.58
C ALA A 63 -2.17 -4.80 17.75
N THR A 64 -2.03 -3.51 17.45
CA THR A 64 -1.89 -2.42 18.43
C THR A 64 -2.96 -1.37 18.15
N GLU A 65 -3.00 -0.33 18.99
CA GLU A 65 -3.80 0.88 18.75
C GLU A 65 -3.44 1.62 17.44
N TYR A 66 -2.30 1.31 16.82
CA TYR A 66 -1.85 1.90 15.56
C TYR A 66 -2.09 1.01 14.32
N GLY A 67 -2.75 -0.14 14.51
CA GLY A 67 -3.22 -0.98 13.40
C GLY A 67 -2.86 -2.46 13.54
N VAL A 68 -3.03 -3.19 12.43
CA VAL A 68 -2.84 -4.64 12.38
C VAL A 68 -1.77 -5.01 11.36
N ALA A 69 -0.81 -5.83 11.78
CA ALA A 69 0.21 -6.44 10.95
C ALA A 69 -0.06 -7.93 10.76
N TYR A 70 -0.31 -8.35 9.51
CA TYR A 70 -0.20 -9.75 9.11
C TYR A 70 1.26 -10.10 8.80
N LEU A 71 1.77 -11.22 9.31
CA LEU A 71 3.19 -11.58 9.30
C LEU A 71 3.49 -12.99 8.75
N HIS A 72 2.49 -13.86 8.64
CA HIS A 72 2.71 -15.23 8.17
C HIS A 72 3.08 -15.24 6.68
N GLY A 73 4.06 -16.08 6.31
CA GLY A 73 4.62 -16.14 4.96
C GLY A 73 5.50 -14.94 4.54
N LYS A 74 5.60 -13.88 5.35
CA LYS A 74 6.38 -12.68 5.02
C LYS A 74 7.88 -12.87 5.25
N THR A 75 8.68 -12.18 4.42
CA THR A 75 10.14 -12.07 4.59
C THR A 75 10.49 -11.34 5.90
N LEU A 76 11.73 -11.49 6.40
CA LEU A 76 12.16 -10.75 7.59
C LEU A 76 12.05 -9.23 7.40
N ARG A 77 12.39 -8.73 6.21
CA ARG A 77 12.21 -7.33 5.82
C ARG A 77 10.75 -6.89 5.97
N ASP A 78 9.83 -7.62 5.35
CA ASP A 78 8.42 -7.20 5.36
C ASP A 78 7.80 -7.33 6.74
N ARG A 79 8.26 -8.29 7.55
CA ARG A 79 7.87 -8.42 8.95
C ARG A 79 8.35 -7.23 9.77
N ALA A 80 9.61 -6.83 9.63
CA ALA A 80 10.17 -5.66 10.30
C ALA A 80 9.36 -4.40 9.95
N LEU A 81 9.17 -4.10 8.66
CA LEU A 81 8.40 -2.94 8.21
C LEU A 81 6.94 -2.98 8.69
N SER A 82 6.30 -4.16 8.67
CA SER A 82 4.92 -4.32 9.17
C SER A 82 4.80 -4.07 10.67
N LEU A 83 5.76 -4.56 11.46
CA LEU A 83 5.79 -4.36 12.91
C LEU A 83 6.12 -2.91 13.29
N ILE A 84 7.12 -2.29 12.64
CA ILE A 84 7.47 -0.88 12.87
C ILE A 84 6.25 0.01 12.61
N ARG A 85 5.49 -0.24 11.54
CA ARG A 85 4.32 0.58 11.20
C ARG A 85 3.21 0.53 12.26
N ILE A 86 3.06 -0.58 12.98
CA ILE A 86 2.08 -0.69 14.08
C ILE A 86 2.70 -0.39 15.45
N ALA A 87 3.97 0.02 15.52
CA ALA A 87 4.56 0.56 16.75
C ALA A 87 4.06 1.98 17.02
N HIS A 88 4.26 2.46 18.24
CA HIS A 88 3.99 3.85 18.61
C HIS A 88 4.85 4.80 17.75
N PRO A 89 4.29 5.91 17.21
CA PRO A 89 5.01 6.87 16.37
C PRO A 89 6.38 7.28 16.92
N ASP A 90 6.43 7.66 18.20
CA ASP A 90 7.67 8.05 18.92
C ASP A 90 8.83 7.04 18.86
N PHE A 91 8.55 5.77 18.56
CA PHE A 91 9.58 4.72 18.48
C PHE A 91 9.86 4.23 17.05
N ARG A 92 9.11 4.64 16.04
CA ARG A 92 9.20 4.07 14.69
C ARG A 92 10.55 4.34 14.03
N ASP A 93 11.05 5.56 14.11
CA ASP A 93 12.33 5.94 13.50
C ASP A 93 13.50 5.19 14.16
N ARG A 94 13.50 5.08 15.50
CA ARG A 94 14.52 4.29 16.21
C ARG A 94 14.46 2.81 15.83
N LEU A 95 13.25 2.22 15.79
CA LEU A 95 13.09 0.81 15.39
C LEU A 95 13.51 0.57 13.94
N LEU A 96 13.31 1.55 13.06
CA LEU A 96 13.78 1.47 11.68
C LEU A 96 15.30 1.50 11.61
N GLU A 97 15.95 2.37 12.38
CA GLU A 97 17.41 2.42 12.45
C GLU A 97 18.00 1.12 13.02
N GLU A 98 17.46 0.61 14.12
CA GLU A 98 17.82 -0.71 14.68
C GLU A 98 17.63 -1.83 13.62
N ALA A 99 16.58 -1.77 12.81
CA ALA A 99 16.35 -2.73 11.75
C ALA A 99 17.38 -2.62 10.59
N LYS A 100 17.88 -1.42 10.30
CA LYS A 100 18.98 -1.20 9.33
C LYS A 100 20.29 -1.74 9.86
N GLU A 101 20.63 -1.48 11.12
CA GLU A 101 21.84 -2.00 11.79
C GLU A 101 21.87 -3.53 11.78
N LEU A 102 20.71 -4.17 12.01
CA LEU A 102 20.56 -5.62 11.96
C LEU A 102 20.50 -6.21 10.54
N GLY A 103 20.53 -5.37 9.50
CA GLY A 103 20.40 -5.81 8.10
C GLY A 103 19.04 -6.40 7.73
N LEU A 104 17.99 -6.10 8.51
CA LEU A 104 16.62 -6.56 8.23
C LEU A 104 15.99 -5.77 7.08
N VAL A 105 16.35 -4.51 6.94
CA VAL A 105 15.92 -3.62 5.86
C VAL A 105 17.14 -2.99 5.18
N ALA A 106 16.94 -2.39 4.00
CA ALA A 106 18.01 -1.70 3.30
C ALA A 106 18.41 -0.39 4.01
N GLN A 107 19.67 0.01 3.88
CA GLN A 107 20.20 1.22 4.53
C GLN A 107 19.48 2.50 4.09
N ASP A 108 19.06 2.54 2.82
CA ASP A 108 18.30 3.62 2.19
C ASP A 108 16.78 3.54 2.43
N GLN A 109 16.29 2.60 3.24
CA GLN A 109 14.87 2.45 3.52
C GLN A 109 14.30 3.74 4.14
N PRO A 110 13.31 4.38 3.49
CA PRO A 110 12.66 5.58 4.02
C PRO A 110 11.89 5.31 5.31
N SER A 111 11.60 6.38 6.06
CA SER A 111 10.69 6.30 7.21
C SER A 111 9.33 5.75 6.79
N VAL A 112 8.70 5.02 7.70
CA VAL A 112 7.36 4.46 7.54
C VAL A 112 6.33 5.18 8.41
N ASP A 113 6.70 6.33 8.98
CA ASP A 113 5.84 7.14 9.86
C ASP A 113 4.88 8.04 9.08
N TYR A 114 4.17 7.46 8.13
CA TYR A 114 3.11 8.14 7.40
C TYR A 114 1.75 7.58 7.85
N PRO A 115 0.79 8.44 8.24
CA PRO A 115 -0.55 7.99 8.59
C PRO A 115 -1.19 7.20 7.44
N TYR A 116 -1.42 5.91 7.66
CA TYR A 116 -1.99 5.05 6.64
C TYR A 116 -3.46 5.42 6.39
N PRO A 117 -3.88 5.72 5.15
CA PRO A 117 -5.24 6.16 4.84
C PRO A 117 -6.20 4.96 4.78
N ALA A 118 -6.50 4.37 5.94
CA ALA A 118 -7.30 3.14 6.05
C ALA A 118 -8.72 3.30 5.48
N HIS A 119 -9.28 4.50 5.51
CA HIS A 119 -10.61 4.81 4.98
C HIS A 119 -10.71 4.72 3.44
N LEU A 120 -9.58 4.75 2.73
CA LEU A 120 -9.55 4.50 1.27
C LEU A 120 -9.63 3.00 0.95
N SER A 121 -9.51 2.12 1.95
CA SER A 121 -9.62 0.69 1.75
C SER A 121 -11.09 0.27 1.58
N LYS A 122 -11.37 -0.50 0.52
CA LYS A 122 -12.70 -1.06 0.28
C LYS A 122 -12.62 -2.34 -0.53
N THR A 123 -13.56 -3.23 -0.31
CA THR A 123 -13.79 -4.37 -1.20
C THR A 123 -14.49 -3.89 -2.47
N ILE A 124 -14.00 -4.33 -3.62
CA ILE A 124 -14.60 -4.09 -4.93
C ILE A 124 -15.03 -5.41 -5.54
N THR A 125 -16.21 -5.42 -6.16
CA THR A 125 -16.69 -6.57 -6.94
C THR A 125 -16.42 -6.31 -8.41
N ALA A 126 -15.57 -7.12 -9.02
CA ALA A 126 -15.32 -7.08 -10.44
C ALA A 126 -16.56 -7.59 -11.22
N LYS A 127 -16.66 -7.25 -12.51
CA LYS A 127 -17.81 -7.67 -13.34
C LYS A 127 -17.92 -9.19 -13.49
N ASN A 128 -16.81 -9.91 -13.40
CA ASN A 128 -16.78 -11.37 -13.36
C ASN A 128 -17.20 -11.97 -12.00
N GLY A 129 -17.65 -11.14 -11.04
CA GLY A 129 -18.07 -11.55 -9.71
C GLY A 129 -16.95 -11.69 -8.68
N ALA A 130 -15.68 -11.57 -9.08
CA ALA A 130 -14.56 -11.72 -8.17
C ALA A 130 -14.50 -10.56 -7.15
N SER A 131 -14.23 -10.90 -5.90
CA SER A 131 -14.01 -9.93 -4.81
C SER A 131 -12.54 -9.57 -4.74
N LEU A 132 -12.24 -8.27 -4.77
CA LEU A 132 -10.89 -7.73 -4.69
C LEU A 132 -10.80 -6.70 -3.57
N LEU A 133 -9.64 -6.55 -2.96
CA LEU A 133 -9.37 -5.50 -1.97
C LEU A 133 -8.67 -4.32 -2.64
N MET A 134 -9.33 -3.17 -2.70
CA MET A 134 -8.65 -1.91 -2.99
C MET A 134 -8.10 -1.32 -1.69
N ARG A 135 -6.83 -0.91 -1.68
CA ARG A 135 -6.19 -0.26 -0.54
C ARG A 135 -5.00 0.59 -0.96
N ALA A 136 -4.53 1.48 -0.08
CA ALA A 136 -3.25 2.15 -0.29
C ALA A 136 -2.09 1.13 -0.29
N ILE A 137 -1.10 1.39 -1.14
CA ILE A 137 0.11 0.56 -1.25
C ILE A 137 0.88 0.58 0.07
N LEU A 138 1.63 -0.47 0.36
CA LEU A 138 2.47 -0.59 1.54
C LEU A 138 3.93 -0.82 1.14
N PRO A 139 4.92 -0.42 1.95
CA PRO A 139 6.34 -0.75 1.71
C PRO A 139 6.63 -2.25 1.54
N THR A 140 5.76 -3.11 2.09
CA THR A 140 5.83 -4.56 1.98
C THR A 140 5.27 -5.12 0.67
N ASP A 141 4.68 -4.28 -0.18
CA ASP A 141 4.10 -4.69 -1.46
C ASP A 141 5.15 -4.79 -2.58
N GLU A 142 6.43 -4.56 -2.29
CA GLU A 142 7.52 -4.48 -3.29
C GLU A 142 7.52 -5.70 -4.23
N GLN A 143 7.44 -6.91 -3.67
CA GLN A 143 7.43 -8.14 -4.45
C GLN A 143 6.13 -8.34 -5.23
N MET A 144 4.97 -7.98 -4.67
CA MET A 144 3.68 -8.05 -5.39
C MET A 144 3.61 -7.03 -6.53
N LEU A 145 4.14 -5.83 -6.31
CA LEU A 145 4.22 -4.79 -7.34
C LEU A 145 5.17 -5.19 -8.47
N LYS A 146 6.29 -5.83 -8.11
CA LYS A 146 7.21 -6.43 -9.07
C LYS A 146 6.52 -7.52 -9.89
N GLY A 147 5.82 -8.44 -9.25
CA GLY A 147 5.04 -9.48 -9.92
C GLY A 147 3.98 -8.90 -10.87
N HIS A 148 3.26 -7.86 -10.43
CA HIS A 148 2.32 -7.14 -11.26
C HIS A 148 2.99 -6.55 -12.52
N PHE A 149 4.12 -5.86 -12.37
CA PHE A 149 4.84 -5.27 -13.50
C PHE A 149 5.24 -6.31 -14.55
N TYR A 150 5.81 -7.44 -14.13
CA TYR A 150 6.23 -8.49 -15.08
C TYR A 150 5.07 -9.27 -15.70
N ALA A 151 3.89 -9.24 -15.10
CA ALA A 151 2.68 -9.83 -15.66
C ALA A 151 1.99 -8.95 -16.73
N LEU A 152 2.35 -7.68 -16.85
CA LEU A 152 1.80 -6.79 -17.88
C LEU A 152 2.28 -7.16 -19.27
N SER A 153 1.39 -7.07 -20.26
CA SER A 153 1.78 -7.14 -21.67
C SER A 153 2.71 -6.00 -22.09
N GLY A 154 3.45 -6.19 -23.17
CA GLY A 154 4.30 -5.15 -23.74
C GLY A 154 3.53 -3.88 -24.09
N SER A 155 2.30 -3.99 -24.62
CA SER A 155 1.42 -2.83 -24.88
C SER A 155 1.02 -2.10 -23.59
N SER A 156 0.66 -2.82 -22.54
CA SER A 156 0.30 -2.22 -21.25
C SER A 156 1.50 -1.51 -20.60
N LYS A 157 2.71 -2.07 -20.73
CA LYS A 157 3.95 -1.40 -20.29
C LYS A 157 4.25 -0.16 -21.13
N ARG A 158 4.11 -0.22 -22.46
CA ARG A 158 4.31 0.95 -23.34
C ARG A 158 3.39 2.10 -22.94
N HIS A 159 2.08 1.85 -22.83
CA HIS A 159 1.12 2.87 -22.43
C HIS A 159 1.38 3.43 -21.02
N ARG A 160 1.90 2.60 -20.10
CA ARG A 160 2.18 3.04 -18.73
C ARG A 160 3.44 3.88 -18.60
N PHE A 161 4.48 3.57 -19.37
CA PHE A 161 5.81 4.16 -19.20
C PHE A 161 6.24 5.05 -20.37
N SER A 162 5.36 5.26 -21.36
CA SER A 162 5.61 6.02 -22.60
C SER A 162 6.82 5.53 -23.39
N ARG A 163 7.29 4.30 -23.10
CA ARG A 163 8.41 3.62 -23.77
C ARG A 163 8.30 2.12 -23.56
N ALA A 164 8.94 1.35 -24.44
CA ALA A 164 9.07 -0.09 -24.25
C ALA A 164 10.03 -0.36 -23.09
N VAL A 165 9.46 -0.70 -21.92
CA VAL A 165 10.22 -1.12 -20.74
C VAL A 165 10.02 -2.62 -20.55
N GLU A 166 11.10 -3.40 -20.64
CA GLU A 166 11.04 -4.83 -20.34
C GLU A 166 11.50 -5.17 -18.92
N THR A 167 12.50 -4.44 -18.42
CA THR A 167 13.08 -4.64 -17.09
C THR A 167 13.13 -3.33 -16.31
N MET A 168 13.10 -3.44 -14.99
CA MET A 168 13.20 -2.31 -14.07
C MET A 168 14.28 -2.58 -13.02
N PRO A 169 15.07 -1.58 -12.61
CA PRO A 169 15.96 -1.71 -11.47
C PRO A 169 15.17 -2.12 -10.21
N ALA A 170 15.76 -2.96 -9.35
CA ALA A 170 15.10 -3.40 -8.14
C ALA A 170 14.73 -2.22 -7.22
N SER A 171 15.58 -1.19 -7.16
CA SER A 171 15.34 0.04 -6.39
C SER A 171 14.08 0.80 -6.84
N ALA A 172 13.71 0.75 -8.11
CA ALA A 172 12.51 1.45 -8.60
C ALA A 172 11.23 0.94 -7.93
N PHE A 173 11.13 -0.37 -7.67
CA PHE A 173 9.98 -0.93 -6.96
C PHE A 173 9.94 -0.48 -5.51
N ARG A 174 11.10 -0.40 -4.85
CA ARG A 174 11.23 0.13 -3.49
C ARG A 174 10.74 1.58 -3.43
N ASP A 175 11.18 2.42 -4.35
CA ASP A 175 10.76 3.83 -4.41
C ASP A 175 9.25 3.95 -4.64
N TRP A 176 8.68 3.07 -5.46
CA TRP A 176 7.26 3.10 -5.79
C TRP A 176 6.31 2.59 -4.69
N VAL A 177 6.82 1.81 -3.73
CA VAL A 177 6.02 1.35 -2.58
C VAL A 177 6.17 2.23 -1.34
N ASN A 178 7.23 3.04 -1.26
CA ASN A 178 7.46 3.97 -0.17
C ASN A 178 6.86 5.34 -0.55
N VAL A 179 5.62 5.56 -0.14
CA VAL A 179 4.87 6.78 -0.43
C VAL A 179 4.40 7.46 0.85
N ASP A 180 4.23 8.78 0.83
CA ASP A 180 3.80 9.58 1.98
C ASP A 180 2.26 9.71 2.10
N TYR A 181 1.53 9.12 1.14
CA TYR A 181 0.07 9.17 0.99
C TYR A 181 -0.52 10.57 0.83
N ARG A 182 0.30 11.60 0.61
CA ARG A 182 -0.12 12.99 0.47
C ARG A 182 0.37 13.60 -0.83
N SER A 183 1.69 13.75 -0.97
CA SER A 183 2.30 14.27 -2.20
C SER A 183 2.56 13.15 -3.20
N HIS A 184 2.88 11.96 -2.72
CA HIS A 184 2.95 10.73 -3.50
C HIS A 184 1.90 9.77 -2.95
N MET A 185 0.97 9.34 -3.80
CA MET A 185 -0.12 8.44 -3.40
C MET A 185 -0.19 7.28 -4.38
N ALA A 186 -0.43 6.08 -3.88
CA ALA A 186 -0.73 4.93 -4.72
C ALA A 186 -1.77 4.02 -4.07
N LEU A 187 -2.74 3.60 -4.88
CA LEU A 187 -3.76 2.60 -4.57
C LEU A 187 -3.49 1.34 -5.39
N VAL A 188 -3.70 0.19 -4.77
CA VAL A 188 -3.59 -1.13 -5.39
C VAL A 188 -4.91 -1.88 -5.28
N ALA A 189 -5.24 -2.65 -6.31
CA ALA A 189 -6.27 -3.67 -6.27
C ALA A 189 -5.60 -5.02 -6.09
N VAL A 190 -5.92 -5.70 -4.99
CA VAL A 190 -5.32 -6.97 -4.57
C VAL A 190 -6.37 -8.08 -4.70
N GLN A 191 -6.00 -9.14 -5.40
CA GLN A 191 -6.72 -10.39 -5.38
C GLN A 191 -6.08 -11.32 -4.35
N THR A 192 -6.90 -11.98 -3.54
CA THR A 192 -6.46 -13.07 -2.67
C THR A 192 -6.95 -14.37 -3.25
N ASP A 193 -6.01 -15.25 -3.61
CA ASP A 193 -6.27 -16.62 -4.00
C ASP A 193 -5.97 -17.55 -2.80
N ALA A 194 -6.76 -18.60 -2.63
CA ALA A 194 -6.60 -19.52 -1.50
C ALA A 194 -5.29 -20.31 -1.60
N ASP A 195 -4.85 -20.63 -2.82
CA ASP A 195 -3.68 -21.47 -3.09
C ASP A 195 -2.46 -20.63 -3.49
N GLU A 196 -2.67 -19.53 -4.22
CA GLU A 196 -1.59 -18.68 -4.74
C GLU A 196 -1.29 -17.44 -3.88
N GLY A 197 -2.10 -17.17 -2.85
CA GLY A 197 -1.92 -16.03 -1.95
C GLY A 197 -2.36 -14.68 -2.54
N GLU A 198 -1.78 -13.59 -2.02
CA GLU A 198 -2.13 -12.23 -2.45
C GLU A 198 -1.33 -11.78 -3.68
N ARG A 199 -1.99 -11.12 -4.63
CA ARG A 199 -1.36 -10.51 -5.79
C ARG A 199 -1.99 -9.17 -6.16
N ILE A 200 -1.15 -8.20 -6.53
CA ILE A 200 -1.61 -6.94 -7.11
C ILE A 200 -2.04 -7.19 -8.56
N ILE A 201 -3.26 -6.82 -8.90
CA ILE A 201 -3.82 -6.93 -10.25
C ILE A 201 -3.95 -5.57 -10.95
N GLY A 202 -3.86 -4.48 -10.20
CA GLY A 202 -3.85 -3.13 -10.74
C GLY A 202 -3.30 -2.14 -9.74
N VAL A 203 -2.72 -1.06 -10.24
CA VAL A 203 -2.15 0.03 -9.47
C VAL A 203 -2.49 1.36 -10.13
N ALA A 204 -2.88 2.35 -9.33
CA ALA A 204 -3.01 3.74 -9.75
C ALA A 204 -2.29 4.64 -8.75
N ARG A 205 -1.63 5.68 -9.23
CA ARG A 205 -0.85 6.58 -8.39
C ARG A 205 -0.85 8.00 -8.91
N TYR A 206 -0.57 8.96 -8.03
CA TYR A 206 -0.26 10.32 -8.41
C TYR A 206 1.03 10.83 -7.76
N PHE A 207 1.62 11.83 -8.40
CA PHE A 207 2.71 12.67 -7.91
C PHE A 207 2.28 14.13 -7.93
N ALA A 208 2.11 14.74 -6.76
CA ALA A 208 1.63 16.10 -6.60
C ALA A 208 2.76 17.11 -6.83
N ASN A 209 2.48 18.10 -7.68
CA ASN A 209 3.30 19.28 -7.82
C ASN A 209 2.76 20.36 -6.86
N GLN A 210 3.52 20.65 -5.81
CA GLN A 210 3.11 21.61 -4.77
C GLN A 210 3.01 23.04 -5.28
N THR A 211 3.73 23.39 -6.35
CA THR A 211 3.70 24.73 -6.95
C THR A 211 2.41 24.96 -7.72
N THR A 212 1.97 23.98 -8.51
CA THR A 212 0.78 24.11 -9.37
C THR A 212 -0.50 23.62 -8.71
N GLY A 213 -0.39 22.81 -7.65
CA GLY A 213 -1.50 22.10 -7.02
C GLY A 213 -2.07 20.97 -7.89
N LEU A 214 -1.44 20.65 -9.02
CA LEU A 214 -1.83 19.54 -9.88
C LEU A 214 -1.06 18.27 -9.52
N ALA A 215 -1.67 17.12 -9.70
CA ALA A 215 -1.03 15.82 -9.53
C ALA A 215 -0.94 15.06 -10.84
N GLU A 216 0.26 14.69 -11.26
CA GLU A 216 0.44 13.79 -12.39
C GLU A 216 0.04 12.38 -11.97
N PHE A 217 -0.90 11.76 -12.66
CA PHE A 217 -1.34 10.40 -12.34
C PHE A 217 -0.97 9.39 -13.43
N ALA A 218 -0.76 8.16 -12.98
CA ALA A 218 -0.52 7.04 -13.86
C ALA A 218 -1.08 5.75 -13.27
N MET A 219 -1.52 4.83 -14.13
CA MET A 219 -2.12 3.58 -13.70
C MET A 219 -1.84 2.44 -14.67
N ALA A 220 -1.88 1.22 -14.16
CA ALA A 220 -1.81 -0.01 -14.95
C ALA A 220 -2.69 -1.07 -14.31
N VAL A 221 -3.36 -1.86 -15.14
CA VAL A 221 -4.18 -3.01 -14.74
C VAL A 221 -3.74 -4.18 -15.60
N ARG A 222 -3.53 -5.35 -14.99
CA ARG A 222 -3.21 -6.59 -15.72
C ARG A 222 -4.21 -6.84 -16.82
N ASP A 223 -3.72 -7.30 -17.96
CA ASP A 223 -4.49 -7.46 -19.20
C ASP A 223 -5.71 -8.37 -19.02
N ASP A 224 -5.59 -9.42 -18.21
CA ASP A 224 -6.66 -10.36 -17.84
C ASP A 224 -7.75 -9.76 -16.91
N TRP A 225 -7.49 -8.58 -16.32
CA TRP A 225 -8.41 -7.84 -15.47
C TRP A 225 -8.92 -6.53 -16.08
N GLN A 226 -8.53 -6.24 -17.33
CA GLN A 226 -9.05 -5.07 -18.04
C GLN A 226 -10.55 -5.25 -18.38
N GLY A 227 -11.29 -4.14 -18.44
CA GLY A 227 -12.74 -4.17 -18.68
C GLY A 227 -13.59 -4.63 -17.47
N GLN A 228 -12.98 -5.17 -16.41
CA GLN A 228 -13.66 -5.69 -15.22
C GLN A 228 -14.04 -4.62 -14.18
N GLY A 229 -13.81 -3.33 -14.47
CA GLY A 229 -14.12 -2.22 -13.55
C GLY A 229 -12.98 -1.82 -12.60
N VAL A 230 -11.90 -2.60 -12.53
CA VAL A 230 -10.74 -2.35 -11.64
C VAL A 230 -10.15 -0.95 -11.84
N GLY A 231 -9.90 -0.57 -13.09
CA GLY A 231 -9.32 0.74 -13.41
C GLY A 231 -10.20 1.91 -12.95
N ARG A 232 -11.54 1.76 -13.07
CA ARG A 232 -12.49 2.77 -12.58
C ARG A 232 -12.44 2.91 -11.07
N CYS A 233 -12.48 1.79 -10.34
CA CYS A 233 -12.41 1.82 -8.88
C CYS A 233 -11.12 2.48 -8.38
N LEU A 234 -9.98 2.15 -8.99
CA LEU A 234 -8.69 2.73 -8.66
C LEU A 234 -8.65 4.24 -8.93
N LEU A 235 -9.16 4.68 -10.08
CA LEU A 235 -9.18 6.09 -10.44
C LEU A 235 -10.12 6.91 -9.55
N ASP A 236 -11.30 6.38 -9.22
CA ASP A 236 -12.22 7.01 -8.27
C ASP A 236 -11.57 7.16 -6.88
N GLY A 237 -10.84 6.13 -6.43
CA GLY A 237 -10.09 6.19 -5.17
C GLY A 237 -8.97 7.24 -5.21
N LEU A 238 -8.30 7.38 -6.35
CA LEU A 238 -7.23 8.36 -6.53
C LEU A 238 -7.78 9.80 -6.54
N VAL A 239 -8.95 10.01 -7.14
CA VAL A 239 -9.70 11.27 -7.07
C VAL A 239 -10.08 11.60 -5.63
N ALA A 240 -10.56 10.62 -4.85
CA ALA A 240 -10.89 10.83 -3.44
C ALA A 240 -9.66 11.25 -2.62
N ALA A 241 -8.54 10.54 -2.78
CA ALA A 241 -7.27 10.89 -2.16
C ALA A 241 -6.78 12.29 -2.53
N ALA A 242 -6.84 12.65 -3.82
CA ALA A 242 -6.41 13.95 -4.31
C ALA A 242 -7.26 15.10 -3.75
N ARG A 243 -8.56 14.88 -3.55
CA ARG A 243 -9.46 15.84 -2.87
C ARG A 243 -9.11 16.04 -1.41
N GLU A 244 -8.83 14.96 -0.68
CA GLU A 244 -8.40 15.03 0.73
C GLU A 244 -7.06 15.75 0.87
N ALA A 245 -6.14 15.53 -0.08
CA ALA A 245 -4.89 16.26 -0.20
C ALA A 245 -5.06 17.72 -0.66
N LYS A 246 -6.29 18.16 -0.94
CA LYS A 246 -6.65 19.52 -1.41
C LYS A 246 -5.96 19.91 -2.71
N LEU A 247 -5.76 18.96 -3.61
CA LEU A 247 -5.19 19.19 -4.93
C LEU A 247 -6.22 19.86 -5.86
N VAL A 248 -5.74 20.72 -6.75
CA VAL A 248 -6.54 21.46 -7.73
C VAL A 248 -7.09 20.52 -8.80
N GLY A 249 -6.30 19.52 -9.19
CA GLY A 249 -6.62 18.65 -10.32
C GLY A 249 -5.65 17.49 -10.51
N LEU A 250 -6.05 16.54 -11.33
CA LEU A 250 -5.20 15.45 -11.81
C LEU A 250 -4.85 15.69 -13.28
N VAL A 251 -3.61 15.42 -13.67
CA VAL A 251 -3.14 15.49 -15.06
C VAL A 251 -2.54 14.15 -15.48
N GLY A 252 -2.90 13.67 -16.66
CA GLY A 252 -2.40 12.41 -17.20
C GLY A 252 -2.01 12.58 -18.66
N TYR A 253 -0.92 11.91 -19.04
CA TYR A 253 -0.44 11.84 -20.41
C TYR A 253 -0.80 10.48 -20.95
N VAL A 254 -1.66 10.45 -21.97
CA VAL A 254 -2.22 9.20 -22.50
C VAL A 254 -1.92 9.14 -23.99
N ASP A 255 -1.29 8.05 -24.44
CA ASP A 255 -1.07 7.83 -25.87
C ASP A 255 -2.41 7.86 -26.63
N ALA A 256 -2.43 8.50 -27.81
CA ALA A 256 -3.67 8.73 -28.56
C ALA A 256 -4.38 7.43 -28.99
N ASP A 257 -3.66 6.31 -29.08
CA ASP A 257 -4.18 4.98 -29.42
C ASP A 257 -4.68 4.19 -28.19
N ASN A 258 -4.49 4.69 -26.97
CA ASN A 258 -4.98 4.07 -25.73
C ASN A 258 -6.47 4.38 -25.49
N ALA A 259 -7.31 3.91 -26.40
CA ALA A 259 -8.76 4.11 -26.36
C ALA A 259 -9.43 3.64 -25.04
N PRO A 260 -9.03 2.52 -24.39
CA PRO A 260 -9.57 2.14 -23.10
C PRO A 260 -9.36 3.21 -22.01
N MET A 261 -8.17 3.80 -21.94
CA MET A 261 -7.85 4.83 -20.95
C MET A 261 -8.60 6.15 -21.21
N LEU A 262 -8.68 6.57 -22.47
CA LEU A 262 -9.42 7.77 -22.86
C LEU A 262 -10.92 7.64 -22.51
N ARG A 263 -11.54 6.48 -22.79
CA ARG A 263 -12.92 6.21 -22.39
C ARG A 263 -13.10 6.20 -20.87
N LEU A 264 -12.14 5.64 -20.14
CA LEU A 264 -12.18 5.63 -18.68
C LEU A 264 -12.20 7.07 -18.13
N LEU A 265 -11.32 7.93 -18.63
CA LEU A 265 -11.22 9.32 -18.20
C LEU A 265 -12.47 10.14 -18.55
N GLN A 266 -13.04 9.94 -19.74
CA GLN A 266 -14.30 10.57 -20.15
C GLN A 266 -15.48 10.15 -19.28
N SER A 267 -15.47 8.91 -18.77
CA SER A 267 -16.53 8.36 -17.92
C SER A 267 -16.53 8.85 -16.46
N LEU A 268 -15.53 9.65 -16.06
CA LEU A 268 -15.40 10.13 -14.67
C LEU A 268 -16.54 11.07 -14.24
N GLY A 269 -17.19 11.75 -15.20
CA GLY A 269 -18.23 12.72 -14.89
C GLY A 269 -17.73 13.96 -14.13
N LEU A 270 -16.42 14.22 -14.17
CA LEU A 270 -15.79 15.41 -13.60
C LEU A 270 -15.47 16.43 -14.70
N PRO A 271 -15.46 17.73 -14.37
CA PRO A 271 -14.97 18.75 -15.30
C PRO A 271 -13.55 18.41 -15.74
N HIS A 272 -13.33 18.39 -17.05
CA HIS A 272 -12.05 18.03 -17.62
C HIS A 272 -11.77 18.82 -18.90
N ARG A 273 -10.49 18.90 -19.25
CA ARG A 273 -10.00 19.45 -20.50
C ARG A 273 -8.98 18.49 -21.08
N SER A 274 -8.95 18.40 -22.41
CA SER A 274 -7.94 17.63 -23.12
C SER A 274 -7.32 18.45 -24.23
N SER A 275 -6.01 18.31 -24.41
CA SER A 275 -5.28 18.83 -25.56
C SER A 275 -4.39 17.73 -26.14
N VAL A 276 -4.07 17.83 -27.41
CA VAL A 276 -3.11 16.92 -28.06
C VAL A 276 -1.75 17.62 -28.16
N SER A 277 -0.70 16.95 -27.70
CA SER A 277 0.70 17.40 -27.85
C SER A 277 1.56 16.17 -28.08
N ASP A 278 2.44 16.22 -29.09
CA ASP A 278 3.49 15.20 -29.31
C ASP A 278 2.98 13.74 -29.36
N GLY A 279 1.82 13.52 -29.99
CA GLY A 279 1.21 12.19 -30.10
C GLY A 279 0.48 11.68 -28.85
N GLN A 280 0.44 12.50 -27.79
CA GLN A 280 -0.26 12.21 -26.55
C GLN A 280 -1.46 13.14 -26.35
N VAL A 281 -2.50 12.59 -25.72
CA VAL A 281 -3.62 13.35 -25.18
C VAL A 281 -3.27 13.70 -23.74
N VAL A 282 -3.05 14.99 -23.49
CA VAL A 282 -2.90 15.54 -22.15
C VAL A 282 -4.30 15.73 -21.59
N TYR A 283 -4.66 14.94 -20.57
CA TYR A 283 -5.97 14.95 -19.96
C TYR A 283 -5.89 15.55 -18.56
N ARG A 284 -6.60 16.65 -18.34
CA ARG A 284 -6.69 17.34 -17.05
C ARG A 284 -8.08 17.20 -16.48
N VAL A 285 -8.17 16.61 -15.29
CA VAL A 285 -9.38 16.55 -14.46
C VAL A 285 -9.30 17.64 -13.41
N ASP A 286 -10.27 18.54 -13.38
CA ASP A 286 -10.36 19.58 -12.35
C ASP A 286 -11.17 19.04 -11.16
N LEU A 287 -10.60 19.11 -9.95
CA LEU A 287 -11.24 18.62 -8.72
C LEU A 287 -12.06 19.69 -8.00
N GLY A 288 -11.92 20.95 -8.43
CA GLY A 288 -12.49 22.12 -7.77
C GLY A 288 -11.71 22.46 -6.49
N THR A 289 -11.46 23.74 -6.24
CA THR A 289 -10.94 24.18 -4.95
C THR A 289 -12.04 24.08 -3.90
N VAL A 290 -11.76 23.42 -2.78
CA VAL A 290 -12.44 23.82 -1.54
C VAL A 290 -11.89 25.21 -1.23
N ARG A 291 -12.66 26.27 -1.54
CA ARG A 291 -12.41 27.58 -0.94
C ARG A 291 -12.49 27.37 0.56
N ALA A 292 -11.34 27.45 1.23
CA ALA A 292 -11.34 27.84 2.64
C ALA A 292 -11.79 29.29 2.64
N ASP A 293 -13.11 29.51 2.64
CA ASP A 293 -13.79 30.67 3.17
C ASP A 293 -15.28 30.54 2.86
N GLY A 294 -16.08 30.54 3.91
CA GLY A 294 -17.51 30.74 3.81
C GLY A 294 -17.79 32.13 3.26
N ALA A 295 -17.97 32.24 1.96
CA ALA A 295 -18.62 33.38 1.33
C ALA A 295 -19.20 32.93 -0.01
N SER A 296 -20.54 32.80 -0.03
CA SER A 296 -21.32 32.78 -1.26
C SER A 296 -21.20 34.12 -1.97
N ALA A 297 -20.99 34.08 -3.28
CA ALA A 297 -21.54 35.02 -4.25
C ALA A 297 -21.66 34.29 -5.59
#